data_AF-A0A6N3DEQ7-F1
#
_entry.id   AF-A0A6N3DEQ7-F1
#
_cell.length_a   1.000
_cell.length_b   1.000
_cell.length_c   1.000
_cell.angle_alpha   90.00
_cell.angle_beta   90.00
_cell.angle_gamma   90.00
#
_symmetry.space_group_name_H-M   'P 1'
#
loop_
_entity.id
_entity.type
_entity.pdbx_description
1 polymer ?
#
loop_
_entity_poly.entity_id
_entity_poly.type
_entity_poly.pdbx_seq_one_letter_code
_entity_poly.pdbx_strand_id
1 'polypeptide(L)'
;MTKGVISMAVTNYVKSADFKNEKHVPVITAPDTVKAGEKVHIELEVGKDIAHPNTTEHHISWIKLYYVEEGTTLPYEVARLEFNVHGEAAAGANEGPVYAEAAGVVVASFKKSGKLIATSYCNIHGLWESEKDIVVQ
;
A
#
# COMPACT_ATOMS: atom_id res chain seq x y z
N MET A 1 22.82 -9.66 33.53
CA MET A 1 22.44 -8.64 32.53
C MET A 1 22.04 -9.34 31.26
N THR A 2 20.74 -9.61 31.08
CA THR A 2 20.22 -10.17 29.82
C THR A 2 20.39 -9.11 28.74
N LYS A 3 21.31 -9.34 27.79
CA LYS A 3 21.35 -8.58 26.54
C LYS A 3 19.97 -8.77 25.89
N GLY A 4 19.17 -7.71 25.90
CA GLY A 4 17.82 -7.71 25.36
C GLY A 4 17.84 -8.17 23.91
N VAL A 5 16.82 -8.94 23.53
CA VAL A 5 16.58 -9.32 22.14
C VAL A 5 16.53 -8.03 21.32
N ILE A 6 17.57 -7.77 20.54
CA ILE A 6 17.53 -6.72 19.53
C ILE A 6 16.65 -7.29 18.41
N SER A 7 15.34 -7.16 18.55
CA SER A 7 14.41 -7.51 17.47
C SER A 7 14.53 -6.47 16.37
N MET A 8 15.49 -6.66 15.45
CA MET A 8 15.50 -5.94 14.18
C MET A 8 14.63 -6.70 13.18
N ALA A 9 13.32 -6.46 13.23
CA ALA A 9 12.39 -6.88 12.20
C ALA A 9 12.32 -5.82 11.08
N VAL A 10 11.72 -6.20 9.95
CA VAL A 10 11.45 -5.30 8.79
C VAL A 10 10.72 -4.01 9.20
N THR A 11 9.92 -4.07 10.27
CA THR A 11 9.10 -2.98 10.80
C THR A 11 9.89 -1.71 11.16
N ASN A 12 11.18 -1.82 11.51
CA ASN A 12 12.01 -0.64 11.80
C ASN A 12 12.34 0.20 10.56
N TYR A 13 12.08 -0.34 9.36
CA TYR A 13 12.33 0.29 8.07
C TYR A 13 11.05 0.61 7.31
N VAL A 14 9.89 0.31 7.89
CA VAL A 14 8.58 0.70 7.35
C VAL A 14 8.21 2.05 7.96
N LYS A 15 7.92 3.03 7.11
CA LYS A 15 7.58 4.40 7.52
C LYS A 15 6.08 4.64 7.45
N SER A 16 5.56 5.46 8.35
CA SER A 16 4.20 5.99 8.32
C SER A 16 4.23 7.50 8.54
N ALA A 17 3.30 8.22 7.93
CA ALA A 17 3.18 9.68 8.02
C ALA A 17 1.77 10.14 7.62
N ASP A 18 1.49 11.43 7.77
CA ASP A 18 0.29 12.05 7.18
C ASP A 18 0.49 12.21 5.66
N PHE A 19 -0.36 11.55 4.88
CA PHE A 19 -0.31 11.56 3.42
C PHE A 19 -0.46 12.97 2.81
N LYS A 20 -1.07 13.91 3.55
CA LYS A 20 -1.18 15.31 3.11
C LYS A 20 0.16 16.04 3.03
N ASN A 21 1.16 15.53 3.74
CA ASN A 21 2.51 16.11 3.79
C ASN A 21 3.58 15.15 3.27
N GLU A 22 3.24 13.87 3.05
CA GLU A 22 4.17 12.82 2.63
C GLU A 22 3.57 11.97 1.50
N LYS A 23 4.13 12.14 0.31
CA LYS A 23 3.64 11.55 -0.95
C LYS A 23 3.77 10.03 -1.03
N HIS A 24 4.58 9.41 -0.18
CA HIS A 24 4.87 7.97 -0.26
C HIS A 24 3.87 7.10 0.49
N VAL A 25 3.06 7.70 1.38
CA VAL A 25 2.08 6.97 2.18
C VAL A 25 1.02 6.39 1.24
N PRO A 26 0.80 5.05 1.22
CA PRO A 26 -0.28 4.47 0.44
C PRO A 26 -1.61 4.87 1.07
N VAL A 27 -2.52 5.45 0.31
CA VAL A 27 -3.84 5.86 0.79
C VAL A 27 -4.86 4.75 0.53
N ILE A 28 -5.62 4.39 1.56
CA ILE A 28 -6.75 3.45 1.46
C ILE A 28 -8.04 4.25 1.39
N THR A 29 -8.78 4.14 0.28
CA THR A 29 -10.14 4.69 0.16
C THR A 29 -11.14 3.54 0.10
N ALA A 30 -11.96 3.41 1.14
CA ALA A 30 -12.98 2.38 1.28
C ALA A 30 -14.11 2.88 2.21
N PRO A 31 -15.31 2.28 2.17
CA PRO A 31 -16.36 2.56 3.15
C PRO A 31 -15.91 2.19 4.57
N ASP A 32 -16.36 2.95 5.56
CA ASP A 32 -16.09 2.65 6.98
C ASP A 32 -16.87 1.42 7.47
N THR A 33 -18.04 1.18 6.87
CA THR A 33 -18.95 0.09 7.24
C THR A 33 -19.45 -0.65 6.00
N VAL A 34 -19.45 -1.98 6.06
CA VAL A 34 -19.85 -2.87 4.96
C VAL A 34 -20.72 -4.00 5.49
N LYS A 35 -21.52 -4.63 4.64
CA LYS A 35 -22.29 -5.82 5.04
C LYS A 35 -21.45 -7.07 4.96
N ALA A 36 -21.70 -8.01 5.87
CA ALA A 36 -21.02 -9.29 5.88
C ALA A 36 -21.13 -10.02 4.53
N GLY A 37 -19.98 -10.29 3.92
CA GLY A 37 -19.86 -11.02 2.66
C GLY A 37 -20.18 -10.22 1.39
N GLU A 38 -20.53 -8.94 1.49
CA GLU A 38 -20.73 -8.08 0.32
C GLU A 38 -19.37 -7.69 -0.30
N LYS A 39 -19.35 -7.52 -1.63
CA LYS A 39 -18.17 -7.05 -2.35
C LYS A 39 -17.98 -5.55 -2.11
N VAL A 40 -16.75 -5.16 -1.80
CA VAL A 40 -16.33 -3.80 -1.49
C VAL A 40 -15.20 -3.44 -2.43
N HIS A 41 -15.28 -2.24 -3.02
CA HIS A 41 -14.20 -1.66 -3.80
C HIS A 41 -13.28 -0.88 -2.85
N ILE A 42 -12.00 -1.22 -2.88
CA ILE A 42 -10.96 -0.62 -2.05
C ILE A 42 -9.94 0.00 -2.99
N GLU A 43 -9.89 1.32 -3.02
CA GLU A 43 -8.91 2.05 -3.83
C GLU A 43 -7.62 2.21 -3.03
N LEU A 44 -6.51 1.96 -3.71
CA LEU A 44 -5.15 2.06 -3.18
C LEU A 44 -4.35 2.97 -4.10
N GLU A 45 -3.70 3.97 -3.53
CA GLU A 45 -2.97 4.98 -4.30
C GLU A 45 -1.77 5.54 -3.52
N VAL A 46 -0.64 5.73 -4.17
CA VAL A 46 0.48 6.51 -3.63
C VAL A 46 0.61 7.81 -4.42
N GLY A 47 0.83 8.93 -3.73
CA GLY A 47 0.94 10.24 -4.36
C GLY A 47 -0.39 10.98 -4.60
N LYS A 48 -1.46 10.59 -3.90
CA LYS A 48 -2.83 11.12 -4.06
C LYS A 48 -2.95 12.65 -3.95
N ASP A 49 -2.42 13.23 -2.86
CA ASP A 49 -2.49 14.67 -2.63
C ASP A 49 -1.24 15.40 -3.15
N ILE A 50 -0.08 14.77 -3.01
CA ILE A 50 1.21 15.26 -3.51
C ILE A 50 1.76 14.20 -4.46
N ALA A 51 1.90 14.54 -5.74
CA ALA A 51 2.39 13.59 -6.74
C ALA A 51 3.76 13.01 -6.38
N HIS A 52 3.85 11.68 -6.51
CA HIS A 52 5.10 10.93 -6.49
C HIS A 52 5.68 10.84 -7.90
N PRO A 53 7.01 10.96 -8.10
CA PRO A 53 7.61 10.75 -9.41
C PRO A 53 7.33 9.35 -9.98
N ASN A 54 7.23 9.26 -11.31
CA ASN A 54 7.11 8.01 -12.03
C ASN A 54 8.09 8.02 -13.20
N THR A 55 9.37 7.79 -12.89
CA THR A 55 10.46 7.74 -13.87
C THR A 55 11.14 6.39 -13.80
N THR A 56 11.94 6.04 -14.81
CA THR A 56 12.76 4.82 -14.80
C THR A 56 13.66 4.74 -13.56
N GLU A 57 14.14 5.89 -13.05
CA GLU A 57 15.04 6.01 -11.91
C GLU A 57 14.31 6.08 -10.56
N HIS A 58 13.08 6.57 -10.52
CA HIS A 58 12.34 6.83 -9.28
C HIS A 58 10.84 6.61 -9.45
N HIS A 59 10.34 5.53 -8.86
CA HIS A 59 8.95 5.11 -8.99
C HIS A 59 8.49 4.26 -7.80
N ILE A 60 7.18 4.14 -7.66
CA ILE A 60 6.55 3.16 -6.79
C ILE A 60 6.43 1.85 -7.56
N SER A 61 7.00 0.77 -7.03
CA SER A 61 6.95 -0.53 -7.69
C SER A 61 5.68 -1.30 -7.37
N TRP A 62 5.15 -1.17 -6.15
CA TRP A 62 3.97 -1.92 -5.73
C TRP A 62 3.22 -1.30 -4.55
N ILE A 63 1.95 -1.67 -4.42
CA ILE A 63 1.14 -1.55 -3.21
C ILE A 63 0.57 -2.93 -2.85
N LYS A 64 0.60 -3.30 -1.58
CA LYS A 64 -0.05 -4.49 -1.04
C LYS A 64 -1.15 -4.10 -0.07
N LEU A 65 -2.23 -4.88 -0.07
CA LEU A 65 -3.31 -4.77 0.90
C LEU A 65 -3.33 -6.02 1.78
N TYR A 66 -3.40 -5.80 3.07
CA TYR A 66 -3.62 -6.81 4.09
C TYR A 66 -4.90 -6.53 4.85
N TYR A 67 -5.46 -7.58 5.43
CA TYR A 67 -6.55 -7.51 6.40
C TYR A 67 -6.14 -8.26 7.66
N VAL A 68 -6.41 -7.68 8.83
CA VAL A 68 -6.24 -8.32 10.14
C VAL A 68 -7.58 -8.30 10.84
N GLU A 69 -8.10 -9.48 11.19
CA GLU A 69 -9.36 -9.59 11.94
C GLU A 69 -9.20 -8.99 13.35
N GLU A 70 -10.23 -8.27 13.79
CA GLU A 70 -10.28 -7.69 15.13
C GLU A 70 -10.02 -8.75 16.22
N GLY A 71 -9.15 -8.44 17.18
CA GLY A 71 -8.77 -9.36 18.25
C GLY A 71 -7.78 -10.45 17.86
N THR A 72 -7.26 -10.44 16.62
CA THR A 72 -6.25 -11.39 16.15
C THR A 72 -4.93 -10.70 15.78
N THR A 73 -3.89 -11.48 15.50
CA THR A 73 -2.58 -11.00 15.01
C THR A 73 -2.20 -11.58 13.66
N LEU A 74 -3.09 -12.35 13.02
CA LEU A 74 -2.82 -13.02 11.75
C LEU A 74 -3.21 -12.08 10.59
N PRO A 75 -2.24 -11.56 9.81
CA PRO A 75 -2.56 -10.83 8.59
C PRO A 75 -2.89 -11.80 7.45
N TYR A 76 -3.92 -11.44 6.68
CA TYR A 76 -4.23 -12.04 5.39
C TYR A 76 -3.75 -11.09 4.30
N GLU A 77 -2.85 -11.54 3.42
CA GLU A 77 -2.51 -10.79 2.20
C GLU A 77 -3.70 -10.87 1.24
N VAL A 78 -4.38 -9.74 1.02
CA VAL A 78 -5.59 -9.66 0.20
C VAL A 78 -5.23 -9.52 -1.27
N ALA A 79 -4.26 -8.64 -1.57
CA ALA A 79 -3.81 -8.37 -2.92
C ALA A 79 -2.42 -7.72 -2.94
N ARG A 80 -1.76 -7.86 -4.10
CA ARG A 80 -0.57 -7.10 -4.48
C ARG A 80 -0.83 -6.49 -5.86
N LEU A 81 -0.71 -5.18 -5.95
CA LEU A 81 -0.72 -4.43 -7.20
C LEU A 81 0.72 -4.07 -7.53
N GLU A 82 1.18 -4.48 -8.71
CA GLU A 82 2.51 -4.12 -9.22
C GLU A 82 2.37 -3.11 -10.36
N PHE A 83 3.22 -2.09 -10.32
CA PHE A 83 3.31 -1.03 -11.32
C PHE A 83 4.68 -1.19 -11.95
N ASN A 84 4.74 -1.78 -13.15
CA ASN A 84 5.96 -2.39 -13.69
C ASN A 84 6.55 -1.64 -14.89
N VAL A 85 5.96 -0.52 -15.31
CA VAL A 85 6.40 0.23 -16.49
C VAL A 85 6.49 1.70 -16.12
N HIS A 86 7.66 2.29 -16.29
CA HIS A 86 8.01 3.64 -15.85
C HIS A 86 8.74 4.41 -16.96
N GLY A 87 8.27 4.26 -18.20
CA GLY A 87 8.84 4.93 -19.37
C GLY A 87 10.10 4.28 -19.94
N GLU A 88 10.38 3.02 -19.67
CA GLU A 88 11.53 2.32 -20.25
C GLU A 88 11.34 2.11 -21.77
N ALA A 89 12.39 2.36 -22.55
CA ALA A 89 12.44 2.06 -23.97
C ALA A 89 13.87 1.80 -24.47
N ALA A 90 13.99 1.17 -25.66
CA ALA A 90 15.28 1.01 -26.34
C ALA A 90 15.92 2.36 -26.72
N ALA A 91 15.11 3.42 -26.86
CA ALA A 91 15.57 4.78 -27.14
C ALA A 91 16.26 5.45 -25.92
N GLY A 92 16.01 4.93 -24.70
CA GLY A 92 16.53 5.50 -23.46
C GLY A 92 15.53 5.37 -22.31
N ALA A 93 16.01 5.69 -21.11
CA ALA A 93 15.15 5.85 -19.93
C ALA A 93 14.19 7.02 -20.13
N ASN A 94 12.94 6.87 -19.70
CA ASN A 94 11.87 7.86 -19.81
C ASN A 94 11.41 8.22 -21.24
N GLU A 95 11.84 7.47 -22.26
CA GLU A 95 11.43 7.67 -23.66
C GLU A 95 10.30 6.70 -24.09
N GLY A 96 9.88 5.80 -23.19
CA GLY A 96 8.81 4.84 -23.41
C GLY A 96 7.42 5.48 -23.35
N PRO A 97 6.45 4.99 -24.14
CA PRO A 97 5.14 5.62 -24.25
C PRO A 97 4.17 5.28 -23.11
N VAL A 98 4.57 4.46 -22.14
CA VAL A 98 3.69 3.92 -21.10
C VAL A 98 4.28 4.15 -19.71
N TYR A 99 3.42 4.58 -18.79
CA TYR A 99 3.71 4.72 -17.38
C TYR A 99 2.55 4.08 -16.60
N ALA A 100 2.88 3.13 -15.73
CA ALA A 100 1.94 2.52 -14.81
C ALA A 100 1.84 3.41 -13.58
N GLU A 101 0.69 4.05 -13.39
CA GLU A 101 0.43 4.87 -12.21
C GLU A 101 0.26 4.01 -10.97
N ALA A 102 0.74 4.51 -9.83
CA ALA A 102 0.72 3.80 -8.55
C ALA A 102 -0.66 3.81 -7.88
N ALA A 103 -1.69 3.46 -8.64
CA ALA A 103 -3.09 3.48 -8.24
C ALA A 103 -3.84 2.25 -8.77
N GLY A 104 -4.75 1.71 -7.97
CA GLY A 104 -5.62 0.63 -8.42
C GLY A 104 -6.72 0.29 -7.44
N VAL A 105 -7.63 -0.58 -7.88
CA VAL A 105 -8.80 -1.00 -7.10
C VAL A 105 -8.75 -2.49 -6.83
N VAL A 106 -8.88 -2.87 -5.56
CA VAL A 106 -9.07 -4.25 -5.12
C VAL A 106 -10.53 -4.45 -4.76
N VAL A 107 -11.11 -5.55 -5.22
CA VAL A 107 -12.47 -5.95 -4.82
C VAL A 107 -12.38 -7.12 -3.84
N ALA A 108 -12.83 -6.91 -2.61
CA ALA A 108 -12.78 -7.90 -1.54
C ALA A 108 -14.11 -7.97 -0.77
N SER A 109 -14.29 -8.99 0.07
CA SER A 109 -15.47 -9.12 0.94
C SER A 109 -15.04 -9.59 2.32
N PHE A 110 -15.65 -9.04 3.36
CA PHE A 110 -15.29 -9.32 4.76
C PHE A 110 -16.47 -9.91 5.52
N LYS A 111 -16.21 -10.90 6.38
CA LYS A 111 -17.23 -11.54 7.23
C LYS A 111 -17.20 -11.03 8.68
N LYS A 112 -16.13 -10.33 9.05
CA LYS A 112 -15.84 -9.82 10.39
C LYS A 112 -15.17 -8.46 10.26
N SER A 113 -15.33 -7.63 11.29
CA SER A 113 -14.63 -6.35 11.39
C SER A 113 -13.13 -6.58 11.57
N GLY A 114 -12.35 -5.58 11.16
CA GLY A 114 -10.91 -5.63 11.32
C GLY A 114 -10.24 -4.38 10.80
N LYS A 115 -8.96 -4.53 10.47
CA LYS A 115 -8.10 -3.45 9.99
C LYS A 115 -7.58 -3.78 8.60
N LEU A 116 -7.74 -2.83 7.68
CA LEU A 116 -7.03 -2.80 6.40
C LEU A 116 -5.67 -2.18 6.63
N ILE A 117 -4.62 -2.83 6.14
CA ILE A 117 -3.24 -2.32 6.19
C ILE A 117 -2.73 -2.28 4.75
N ALA A 118 -2.33 -1.11 4.29
CA ALA A 118 -1.67 -0.97 3.00
C ALA A 118 -0.17 -0.79 3.24
N THR A 119 0.65 -1.50 2.47
CA THR A 119 2.08 -1.24 2.39
C THR A 119 2.46 -0.91 0.95
N SER A 120 3.47 -0.06 0.78
CA SER A 120 4.00 0.29 -0.55
C SER A 120 5.52 0.30 -0.53
N TYR A 121 6.11 0.26 -1.72
CA TYR A 121 7.55 0.34 -1.90
C TYR A 121 7.92 1.31 -3.00
N CYS A 122 8.72 2.31 -2.63
CA CYS A 122 9.44 3.15 -3.55
C CYS A 122 10.84 2.55 -3.77
N ASN A 123 11.26 2.46 -5.03
CA ASN A 123 12.54 1.84 -5.40
C ASN A 123 13.76 2.45 -4.69
N ILE A 124 13.72 3.75 -4.36
CA ILE A 124 14.81 4.46 -3.67
C ILE A 124 14.44 5.00 -2.28
N HIS A 125 13.14 5.10 -1.95
CA HIS A 125 12.68 5.59 -0.64
C HIS A 125 12.13 4.50 0.28
N GLY A 126 12.22 3.23 -0.10
CA GLY A 126 11.93 2.10 0.80
C GLY A 126 10.45 1.87 1.07
N LEU A 127 10.15 1.27 2.23
CA LEU A 127 8.83 0.80 2.61
C LEU A 127 8.01 1.86 3.34
N TRP A 128 6.71 1.88 3.03
CA TRP A 128 5.73 2.75 3.66
C TRP A 128 4.46 1.99 3.99
N GLU A 129 3.71 2.47 4.98
CA GLU A 129 2.44 1.89 5.37
C GLU A 129 1.38 2.92 5.76
N SER A 130 0.13 2.48 5.68
CA SER A 130 -1.02 3.13 6.31
C SER A 130 -2.03 2.08 6.75
N GLU A 131 -2.99 2.49 7.56
CA GLU A 131 -4.06 1.62 8.01
C GLU A 131 -5.41 2.33 8.02
N LYS A 132 -6.48 1.54 7.89
CA LYS A 132 -7.87 1.99 7.99
C LYS A 132 -8.72 0.89 8.60
N ASP A 133 -9.53 1.23 9.60
CA ASP A 133 -10.49 0.27 10.17
C ASP A 133 -11.65 0.01 9.19
N ILE A 134 -12.20 -1.20 9.23
CA ILE A 134 -13.39 -1.58 8.48
C ILE A 134 -14.36 -2.35 9.38
N VAL A 135 -15.59 -1.86 9.48
CA VAL A 135 -16.64 -2.44 10.31
C VAL A 135 -17.56 -3.31 9.45
N VAL A 136 -17.84 -4.53 9.89
CA VAL A 136 -18.78 -5.44 9.24
C VAL A 136 -20.07 -5.54 10.05
N GLN A 137 -21.22 -5.33 9.38
CA GLN A 137 -22.58 -5.46 9.92
C GLN A 137 -23.32 -6.66 9.33
#